data_AF-A0A7Z2ZME6-F1
#
_entry.id   AF-A0A7Z2ZME6-F1
#
_cell.length_a   1.000
_cell.length_b   1.000
_cell.length_c   1.000
_cell.angle_alpha   90.00
_cell.angle_beta   90.00
_cell.angle_gamma   90.00
#
_symmetry.space_group_name_H-M   'P 1'
#
loop_
_entity.id
_entity.type
_entity.pdbx_description
1 polymer ?
#
loop_
_entity_poly.entity_id
_entity_poly.type
_entity_poly.pdbx_seq_one_letter_code
_entity_poly.pdbx_strand_id
1 'polypeptide(L)' 'MKNRTTIGKVFAFMGIFIFAFGFAFNRDLGITDTPEPYSSLSIPLIAIGIISLISSNFLKKKTTK' A
#
# COMPACT_ATOMS: atom_id res chain seq x y z
N MET A 1 4.87 -12.60 13.27
CA MET A 1 5.84 -11.51 12.92
C MET A 1 7.34 -11.89 13.07
N LYS A 2 7.72 -13.17 13.15
CA LYS A 2 9.10 -13.60 13.48
C LYS A 2 10.06 -13.73 12.27
N ASN A 3 9.54 -13.77 11.02
CA ASN A 3 10.32 -14.19 9.84
C ASN A 3 10.34 -13.18 8.66
N ARG A 4 10.11 -11.88 8.91
CA ARG A 4 10.27 -10.83 7.87
C ARG A 4 11.51 -9.99 8.14
N THR A 5 12.26 -9.63 7.09
CA THR A 5 13.30 -8.60 7.16
C THR A 5 12.69 -7.29 7.65
N THR A 6 13.45 -6.46 8.35
CA THR A 6 12.99 -5.14 8.81
C THR A 6 12.43 -4.31 7.65
N ILE A 7 13.08 -4.40 6.48
CA ILE A 7 12.66 -3.75 5.22
C ILE A 7 11.29 -4.26 4.76
N GLY A 8 11.08 -5.58 4.69
CA GLY A 8 9.79 -6.15 4.28
C GLY A 8 8.63 -5.87 5.24
N LYS A 9 8.92 -5.49 6.50
CA LYS A 9 7.90 -4.99 7.44
C LYS A 9 7.55 -3.52 7.16
N VAL A 10 8.55 -2.68 6.90
CA VAL A 10 8.36 -1.26 6.58
C VAL A 10 7.57 -1.10 5.28
N PHE A 11 7.92 -1.83 4.22
CA PHE A 11 7.18 -1.80 2.95
C PHE A 11 5.73 -2.27 3.09
N ALA A 12 5.49 -3.30 3.91
CA ALA A 12 4.13 -3.76 4.18
C ALA A 12 3.32 -2.70 4.93
N PHE A 13 3.90 -2.10 5.97
CA PHE A 13 3.24 -1.05 6.74
C PHE A 13 2.93 0.17 5.85
N MET A 14 3.94 0.67 5.14
CA MET A 14 3.80 1.82 4.24
C MET A 14 2.80 1.54 3.11
N GLY A 15 2.81 0.33 2.54
CA GLY A 15 1.84 -0.09 1.52
C GLY A 15 0.40 -0.09 2.02
N ILE A 16 0.15 -0.49 3.28
CA ILE A 16 -1.19 -0.43 3.89
C ILE A 16 -1.67 1.02 3.99
N PHE A 17 -0.82 1.94 4.47
CA PHE A 17 -1.21 3.35 4.56
C PHE A 17 -1.48 3.96 3.20
N ILE A 18 -0.59 3.75 2.23
CA ILE A 18 -0.75 4.28 0.87
C ILE A 18 -2.04 3.74 0.22
N PHE A 19 -2.31 2.45 0.40
CA PHE A 19 -3.55 1.83 -0.07
C PHE A 19 -4.78 2.44 0.61
N ALA A 20 -4.76 2.60 1.93
CA ALA A 20 -5.87 3.16 2.70
C ALA A 20 -6.16 4.61 2.30
N PHE A 21 -5.13 5.44 2.11
CA PHE A 21 -5.29 6.82 1.61
C PHE A 21 -5.81 6.85 0.18
N GLY A 22 -5.28 6.01 -0.71
CA GLY A 22 -5.78 5.90 -2.08
C GLY A 22 -7.26 5.50 -2.12
N PHE A 23 -7.65 4.55 -1.28
CA PHE A 23 -9.04 4.11 -1.14
C PHE A 23 -9.94 5.23 -0.59
N ALA A 24 -9.50 5.93 0.45
CA ALA A 24 -10.25 7.03 1.05
C ALA A 24 -10.47 8.21 0.09
N PHE A 25 -9.51 8.47 -0.80
CA PHE A 25 -9.59 9.54 -1.80
C PHE A 25 -10.34 9.15 -3.08
N ASN A 26 -10.68 7.87 -3.25
CA ASN A 26 -11.42 7.42 -4.42
C ASN A 26 -12.88 7.89 -4.30
N ARG A 27 -13.40 8.59 -5.30
CA ARG A 27 -14.79 9.07 -5.27
C ARG A 27 -15.83 7.97 -5.39
N ASP A 28 -15.54 6.90 -6.13
CA ASP A 28 -16.48 5.81 -6.38
C ASP A 28 -16.49 4.75 -5.26
N LEU A 29 -15.35 4.59 -4.58
CA LEU A 29 -15.12 3.55 -3.57
C LEU A 29 -14.90 4.10 -2.16
N GLY A 30 -14.57 5.38 -2.03
CA GLY A 30 -14.15 6.03 -0.78
C GLY A 30 -15.32 6.60 0.02
N ILE A 31 -14.98 7.11 1.21
CA ILE A 31 -15.94 7.55 2.23
C ILE A 31 -16.25 9.06 2.08
N THR A 32 -15.50 9.78 1.24
CA THR A 32 -15.57 11.25 1.14
C THR A 32 -15.53 11.71 -0.31
N ASP A 33 -16.33 12.75 -0.64
CA ASP A 33 -16.32 13.39 -1.95
C ASP A 33 -15.08 14.29 -2.09
N THR A 34 -13.93 13.65 -2.31
CA THR A 34 -12.63 14.31 -2.36
C THR A 34 -12.53 15.21 -3.58
N PRO A 35 -12.18 16.50 -3.43
CA PRO A 35 -12.04 17.41 -4.56
C PRO A 35 -10.85 17.03 -5.44
N GLU A 36 -10.87 17.48 -6.70
CA GLU A 36 -9.70 17.40 -7.57
C GLU A 36 -8.55 18.27 -7.02
N PRO A 37 -7.28 17.84 -7.19
CA PRO A 37 -6.81 16.69 -7.97
C PRO A 37 -6.71 15.38 -7.18
N TYR A 38 -7.07 15.37 -5.89
CA TYR A 38 -6.83 14.23 -5.00
C TYR A 38 -7.63 12.98 -5.42
N SER A 39 -8.85 13.17 -5.93
CA SER A 39 -9.64 12.08 -6.51
C SER A 39 -8.94 11.41 -7.70
N SER A 40 -8.27 12.18 -8.57
CA SER A 40 -7.59 11.64 -9.74
C SER A 40 -6.31 10.87 -9.38
N LEU A 41 -5.71 11.19 -8.22
CA LEU A 41 -4.55 10.47 -7.67
C LEU A 41 -4.93 9.20 -6.90
N SER A 42 -6.22 8.96 -6.63
CA SER A 42 -6.69 7.80 -5.86
C SER A 42 -6.29 6.46 -6.48
N ILE A 43 -6.59 6.26 -7.76
CA ILE A 43 -6.27 5.02 -8.50
C ILE A 43 -4.75 4.78 -8.55
N PRO A 44 -3.90 5.76 -8.91
CA PRO A 44 -2.45 5.63 -8.78
C PRO A 44 -1.98 5.25 -7.38
N LEU A 45 -2.52 5.89 -6.32
CA LEU A 45 -2.15 5.57 -4.94
C LEU A 45 -2.54 4.13 -4.57
N ILE A 46 -3.74 3.69 -4.93
CA ILE A 46 -4.20 2.32 -4.69
C ILE A 46 -3.25 1.33 -5.37
N ALA A 47 -2.91 1.57 -6.64
CA ALA A 47 -2.00 0.72 -7.39
C ALA A 47 -0.61 0.63 -6.73
N ILE A 48 -0.04 1.76 -6.33
CA ILE A 48 1.26 1.82 -5.63
C ILE A 48 1.18 1.08 -4.28
N GLY A 49 0.09 1.26 -3.53
CA GLY A 49 -0.16 0.56 -2.27
C GLY A 49 -0.16 -0.96 -2.44
N ILE A 50 -0.88 -1.47 -3.44
CA ILE A 50 -0.94 -2.90 -3.78
C ILE A 50 0.45 -3.41 -4.21
N ILE A 51 1.14 -2.71 -5.10
CA ILE A 51 2.48 -3.10 -5.57
C ILE A 51 3.46 -3.16 -4.41
N SER A 52 3.41 -2.18 -3.50
CA SER A 52 4.24 -2.14 -2.30
C SER A 52 3.96 -3.32 -1.37
N LEU A 53 2.68 -3.67 -1.18
CA LEU A 53 2.27 -4.83 -0.37
C LEU A 53 2.75 -6.15 -0.98
N ILE A 54 2.57 -6.33 -2.28
CA ILE A 54 3.03 -7.52 -3.01
C ILE A 54 4.56 -7.60 -2.94
N SER A 55 5.27 -6.51 -3.22
CA SER A 55 6.74 -6.42 -3.13
C SER A 55 7.25 -6.74 -1.73
N SER A 56 6.54 -6.32 -0.68
CA SER A 56 6.87 -6.63 0.71
C SER A 56 6.89 -8.15 0.99
N ASN A 57 6.10 -8.93 0.24
CA ASN A 57 6.05 -10.38 0.34
C ASN A 57 7.27 -11.05 -0.32
N PHE A 58 7.84 -10.45 -1.36
CA PHE A 58 9.09 -10.90 -1.98
C PHE A 58 10.32 -10.58 -1.13
N LEU A 59 10.27 -9.52 -0.33
CA LEU A 59 11.27 -9.16 0.69
C LEU A 59 11.22 -10.06 1.95
N LYS A 60 10.61 -11.24 1.87
CA LYS A 60 10.74 -12.26 2.90
C LYS A 60 12.19 -12.72 2.92
N LYS A 61 12.80 -12.72 4.11
CA LYS A 61 14.16 -13.22 4.33
C LYS A 61 14.19 -14.64 3.75
N LYS A 62 15.04 -14.91 2.74
CA LYS A 62 15.40 -16.29 2.40
C LYS A 62 16.01 -16.86 3.68
N THR A 63 15.23 -17.65 4.41
CA THR A 63 15.81 -18.57 5.39
C THR A 63 16.47 -19.63 4.54
N THR A 64 17.71 -19.36 4.13
CA THR A 64 18.61 -20.39 3.63
C THR A 64 18.72 -21.39 4.77
N LYS A 65 18.06 -22.53 4.57
CA LYS A 65 18.23 -23.72 5.39
C LYS A 65 19.42 -24.48 4.83
#